data_AF-A0A430QL01-F1
#
_entry.id   AF-A0A430QL01-F1
#
_cell.length_a   1.000
_cell.length_b   1.000
_cell.length_c   1.000
_cell.angle_alpha   90.00
_cell.angle_beta   90.00
_cell.angle_gamma   90.00
#
_symmetry.space_group_name_H-M   'P 1'
#
loop_
_entity.id
_entity.type
_entity.pdbx_description
1 polymer ?
#
loop_
_entity_poly.entity_id
_entity_poly.type
_entity_poly.pdbx_seq_one_letter_code
_entity_poly.pdbx_strand_id
1 'polypeptide(L)'
;MPRKPHSLKDFLKAFEIIIPLVAGKKEVLARICEEFVEDCVKRGGLCYVETRYCPFLLTDSKCSAEEVLKTILDALNRASKKHGIEVRSILSIMRHMPETAKETLDLAKNYQPHGVVAIDIAGDDSVLKLQRVPEEIVQTFENAKKANIHRTVHVGENSSASSVYEAVNNLYAERIGHGYHILDDENAYKQCQRVSNNSNNNNNNNNNNNNNNNSRIHVNSNSNDNNT
;
A
#
# COMPACT_ATOMS: atom_id res chain seq x y z
N MET A 1 6.73 23.95 -6.87
CA MET A 1 7.21 23.12 -5.76
C MET A 1 7.27 23.95 -4.48
N PRO A 2 6.77 23.43 -3.34
CA PRO A 2 6.91 24.11 -2.06
C PRO A 2 8.38 24.32 -1.74
N ARG A 3 8.74 25.54 -1.31
CA ARG A 3 10.13 25.95 -1.04
C ARG A 3 10.61 25.54 0.36
N LYS A 4 9.77 24.88 1.16
CA LYS A 4 10.05 24.41 2.53
C LYS A 4 9.35 23.07 2.80
N PRO A 5 9.88 22.21 3.68
CA PRO A 5 9.20 21.02 4.15
C PRO A 5 7.88 21.40 4.83
N HIS A 6 6.82 20.64 4.54
CA HIS A 6 5.51 20.77 5.16
C HIS A 6 5.17 19.49 5.92
N SER A 7 4.20 19.55 6.85
CA SER A 7 3.74 18.36 7.56
C SER A 7 3.01 17.39 6.63
N LEU A 8 2.97 16.09 6.95
CA LEU A 8 2.16 15.10 6.22
C LEU A 8 0.70 15.57 6.10
N LYS A 9 0.17 16.16 7.17
CA LYS A 9 -1.18 16.73 7.17
C LYS A 9 -1.37 17.85 6.14
N ASP A 10 -0.41 18.75 5.98
CA ASP A 10 -0.48 19.81 4.97
C ASP A 10 -0.35 19.27 3.56
N PHE A 11 0.47 18.24 3.37
CA PHE A 11 0.57 17.54 2.10
C PHE A 11 -0.77 16.90 1.69
N LEU A 12 -1.45 16.23 2.64
CA LEU A 12 -2.73 15.57 2.39
C LEU A 12 -3.87 16.54 2.02
N LYS A 13 -3.81 17.83 2.39
CA LYS A 13 -4.80 18.85 2.00
C LYS A 13 -4.91 19.04 0.49
N ALA A 14 -3.86 18.76 -0.28
CA ALA A 14 -3.93 18.82 -1.75
C ALA A 14 -4.99 17.86 -2.30
N PHE A 15 -5.15 16.69 -1.67
CA PHE A 15 -6.12 15.69 -2.07
C PHE A 15 -7.56 16.10 -1.75
N GLU A 16 -7.80 16.93 -0.74
CA GLU A 16 -9.13 17.51 -0.47
C GLU A 16 -9.64 18.35 -1.65
N ILE A 17 -8.73 18.91 -2.45
CA ILE A 17 -9.07 19.69 -3.66
C ILE A 17 -9.18 18.79 -4.90
N ILE A 18 -8.26 17.82 -5.04
CA ILE A 18 -8.17 16.98 -6.25
C ILE A 18 -9.25 15.89 -6.27
N ILE A 19 -9.50 15.21 -5.15
CA ILE A 19 -10.40 14.07 -5.09
C ILE A 19 -11.82 14.42 -5.60
N PRO A 20 -12.47 15.53 -5.18
CA PRO A 20 -13.80 15.90 -5.70
C PRO A 20 -13.85 16.14 -7.21
N LEU A 21 -12.72 16.45 -7.85
CA LEU A 21 -12.64 16.64 -9.29
C LEU A 21 -12.62 15.31 -10.06
N VAL A 22 -12.25 14.20 -9.41
CA VAL A 22 -12.03 12.89 -10.03
C VAL A 22 -13.06 11.86 -9.57
N ALA A 23 -13.49 11.92 -8.31
CA ALA A 23 -14.40 10.96 -7.70
C ALA A 23 -15.69 10.80 -8.50
N GLY A 24 -16.09 9.55 -8.73
CA GLY A 24 -17.27 9.17 -9.53
C GLY A 24 -17.14 9.33 -11.05
N LYS A 25 -16.11 10.02 -11.55
CA LYS A 25 -15.96 10.31 -12.99
C LYS A 25 -15.10 9.24 -13.67
N LYS A 26 -15.75 8.16 -14.12
CA LYS A 26 -15.08 7.00 -14.73
C LYS A 26 -14.10 7.35 -15.86
N GLU A 27 -14.47 8.28 -16.75
CA GLU A 27 -13.59 8.72 -17.85
C GLU A 27 -12.33 9.42 -17.35
N VAL A 28 -12.44 10.23 -16.30
CA VAL A 28 -11.30 10.94 -15.69
C VAL A 28 -10.39 9.95 -14.96
N LEU A 29 -10.98 9.01 -14.21
CA LEU A 29 -10.23 7.93 -13.54
C LEU A 29 -9.43 7.09 -14.55
N ALA A 30 -10.08 6.66 -15.64
CA ALA A 30 -9.42 5.87 -16.68
C ALA A 30 -8.26 6.64 -17.31
N ARG A 31 -8.48 7.92 -17.65
CA ARG A 31 -7.45 8.78 -18.22
C ARG A 31 -6.23 8.93 -17.31
N ILE A 32 -6.44 9.24 -16.03
CA ILE A 32 -5.34 9.39 -15.06
C ILE A 32 -4.52 8.09 -14.95
N CYS A 33 -5.20 6.93 -14.97
CA CYS A 33 -4.52 5.64 -14.90
C CYS A 33 -3.68 5.35 -16.16
N GLU A 34 -4.19 5.68 -17.34
CA GLU A 34 -3.44 5.51 -18.60
C GLU A 34 -2.22 6.43 -18.65
N GLU A 35 -2.39 7.71 -18.30
CA GLU A 35 -1.31 8.71 -18.24
C GLU A 35 -0.27 8.33 -17.17
N PHE A 36 -0.70 7.79 -16.03
CA PHE A 36 0.21 7.26 -14.99
C PHE A 36 1.12 6.15 -15.53
N VAL A 37 0.56 5.17 -16.25
CA VAL A 37 1.34 4.06 -16.82
C VAL A 37 2.29 4.56 -17.91
N GLU A 38 1.84 5.51 -18.73
CA GLU A 38 2.69 6.18 -19.72
C GLU A 38 3.89 6.87 -19.06
N ASP A 39 3.68 7.62 -17.96
CA ASP A 39 4.73 8.27 -17.19
C ASP A 39 5.69 7.26 -16.54
N CYS A 40 5.18 6.15 -16.01
CA CYS A 40 6.00 5.07 -15.46
C CYS A 40 7.02 4.56 -16.48
N VAL A 41 6.61 4.40 -17.74
CA VAL A 41 7.48 3.92 -18.80
C VAL A 41 8.39 5.03 -19.33
N LYS A 42 7.80 6.15 -19.76
CA LYS A 42 8.54 7.20 -20.48
C LYS A 42 9.48 8.01 -19.59
N ARG A 43 9.08 8.26 -18.34
CA ARG A 43 9.83 9.10 -17.39
C ARG A 43 10.53 8.26 -16.35
N GLY A 44 9.90 7.19 -15.89
CA GLY A 44 10.43 6.31 -14.85
C GLY A 44 11.34 5.19 -15.36
N GLY A 45 11.21 4.77 -16.63
CA GLY A 45 11.92 3.60 -17.16
C GLY A 45 11.52 2.29 -16.46
N LEU A 46 10.29 2.19 -15.94
CA LEU A 46 9.83 1.05 -15.15
C LEU A 46 9.40 -0.12 -16.04
N CYS A 47 9.68 -1.35 -15.59
CA CYS A 47 9.21 -2.60 -16.22
C CYS A 47 8.08 -3.29 -15.42
N TYR A 48 7.87 -2.88 -14.17
CA TYR A 48 6.83 -3.36 -13.27
C TYR A 48 6.41 -2.23 -12.34
N VAL A 49 5.11 -2.09 -12.06
CA VAL A 49 4.61 -1.12 -11.08
C VAL A 49 3.41 -1.67 -10.31
N GLU A 50 3.45 -1.49 -8.98
CA GLU A 50 2.29 -1.65 -8.10
C GLU A 50 1.76 -0.27 -7.74
N THR A 51 0.63 0.12 -8.31
CA THR A 51 -0.05 1.35 -7.93
C THR A 51 -0.99 1.10 -6.76
N ARG A 52 -1.11 2.09 -5.86
CA ARG A 52 -1.95 2.00 -4.65
C ARG A 52 -2.95 3.12 -4.61
N TYR A 53 -4.16 2.83 -4.18
CA TYR A 53 -5.22 3.81 -4.03
C TYR A 53 -6.31 3.29 -3.08
N CYS A 54 -7.08 4.19 -2.49
CA CYS A 54 -8.29 3.85 -1.77
C CYS A 54 -9.50 4.00 -2.71
N PRO A 55 -10.18 2.91 -3.12
CA PRO A 55 -11.35 3.00 -4.00
C PRO A 55 -12.46 3.88 -3.41
N PHE A 56 -12.64 3.85 -2.08
CA PHE A 56 -13.69 4.55 -1.36
C PHE A 56 -13.57 6.07 -1.46
N LEU A 57 -12.33 6.60 -1.52
CA LEU A 57 -12.10 8.03 -1.72
C LEU A 57 -12.51 8.51 -3.13
N LEU A 58 -12.65 7.60 -4.09
CA LEU A 58 -12.92 7.92 -5.50
C LEU A 58 -14.38 7.65 -5.89
N THR A 59 -15.25 7.40 -4.92
CA THR A 59 -16.69 7.11 -5.12
C THR A 59 -17.53 8.39 -5.17
N ASP A 60 -18.74 8.28 -5.70
CA ASP A 60 -19.79 9.30 -5.57
C ASP A 60 -21.18 8.64 -5.39
N SER A 61 -22.26 9.42 -5.46
CA SER A 61 -23.63 8.91 -5.32
C SER A 61 -24.08 7.95 -6.44
N LYS A 62 -23.31 7.82 -7.53
CA LYS A 62 -23.64 7.02 -8.72
C LYS A 62 -22.57 5.99 -9.08
N CYS A 63 -21.41 6.01 -8.41
CA CYS A 63 -20.29 5.13 -8.70
C CYS A 63 -19.78 4.49 -7.41
N SER A 64 -20.00 3.19 -7.27
CA SER A 64 -19.53 2.43 -6.10
C SER A 64 -18.01 2.21 -6.11
N ALA A 65 -17.46 1.80 -4.96
CA ALA A 65 -16.04 1.43 -4.84
C ALA A 65 -15.65 0.29 -5.80
N GLU A 66 -16.55 -0.66 -6.05
CA GLU A 66 -16.35 -1.74 -7.01
C GLU A 66 -16.33 -1.20 -8.46
N GLU A 67 -17.21 -0.26 -8.81
CA GLU A 67 -17.22 0.35 -10.14
C GLU A 67 -15.98 1.21 -10.39
N VAL A 68 -15.50 1.93 -9.38
CA VAL A 68 -14.20 2.61 -9.39
C VAL A 68 -13.08 1.61 -9.66
N LEU A 69 -13.04 0.51 -8.89
CA LEU A 69 -12.02 -0.53 -9.04
C LEU A 69 -12.03 -1.13 -10.45
N LYS A 70 -13.20 -1.51 -10.99
CA LYS A 70 -13.33 -2.03 -12.36
C LYS A 70 -12.79 -1.04 -13.39
N THR A 71 -13.13 0.24 -13.24
CA THR A 71 -12.69 1.30 -14.16
C THR A 71 -11.17 1.44 -14.16
N ILE A 72 -10.56 1.46 -12.96
CA ILE A 72 -9.10 1.56 -12.80
C ILE A 72 -8.41 0.31 -13.37
N LEU A 73 -8.86 -0.90 -13.04
CA LEU A 73 -8.26 -2.14 -13.53
C LEU A 73 -8.32 -2.27 -15.05
N ASP A 74 -9.45 -1.88 -15.67
CA ASP A 74 -9.55 -1.87 -17.14
C ASP A 74 -8.54 -0.90 -17.77
N ALA A 75 -8.47 0.33 -17.27
CA ALA A 75 -7.54 1.34 -17.77
C ALA A 75 -6.07 0.93 -17.59
N LEU A 76 -5.70 0.42 -16.41
CA LEU A 76 -4.36 -0.08 -16.13
C LEU A 76 -4.00 -1.27 -17.03
N ASN A 77 -4.93 -2.20 -17.27
CA ASN A 77 -4.72 -3.34 -18.17
C ASN A 77 -4.55 -2.91 -19.64
N ARG A 78 -5.37 -1.95 -20.12
CA ARG A 78 -5.22 -1.39 -21.47
C ARG A 78 -3.86 -0.69 -21.63
N ALA A 79 -3.47 0.13 -20.66
CA ALA A 79 -2.19 0.83 -20.69
C ALA A 79 -0.99 -0.10 -20.55
N SER A 80 -1.08 -1.11 -19.66
CA SER A 80 -0.09 -2.17 -19.49
C SER A 80 0.23 -2.86 -20.82
N LYS A 81 -0.80 -3.30 -21.55
CA LYS A 81 -0.63 -3.92 -22.88
C LYS A 81 -0.05 -2.95 -23.91
N LYS A 82 -0.53 -1.71 -23.92
CA LYS A 82 -0.07 -0.67 -24.86
C LYS A 82 1.41 -0.34 -24.69
N HIS A 83 1.89 -0.28 -23.45
CA HIS A 83 3.24 0.17 -23.13
C HIS A 83 4.22 -0.97 -22.79
N GLY A 84 3.76 -2.22 -22.75
CA GLY A 84 4.61 -3.40 -22.49
C GLY A 84 5.18 -3.46 -21.07
N ILE A 85 4.44 -2.93 -20.10
CA ILE A 85 4.81 -2.90 -18.67
C ILE A 85 3.81 -3.73 -17.87
N GLU A 86 4.28 -4.44 -16.84
CA GLU A 86 3.41 -5.17 -15.93
C GLU A 86 2.89 -4.26 -14.81
N VAL A 87 1.56 -4.23 -14.61
CA VAL A 87 0.89 -3.31 -13.67
C VAL A 87 -0.01 -4.08 -12.72
N ARG A 88 0.12 -3.81 -11.41
CA ARG A 88 -0.72 -4.40 -10.35
C ARG A 88 -1.27 -3.32 -9.44
N SER A 89 -2.39 -3.63 -8.77
CA SER A 89 -3.08 -2.74 -7.86
C SER A 89 -2.98 -3.20 -6.41
N ILE A 90 -2.82 -2.24 -5.50
CA ILE A 90 -2.89 -2.43 -4.06
C ILE A 90 -4.04 -1.56 -3.53
N LEU A 91 -4.97 -2.14 -2.77
CA LEU A 91 -6.11 -1.40 -2.25
C LEU A 91 -5.83 -0.91 -0.83
N SER A 92 -5.79 0.41 -0.65
CA SER A 92 -5.50 1.04 0.63
C SER A 92 -6.76 1.27 1.45
N ILE A 93 -6.69 0.90 2.73
CA ILE A 93 -7.64 1.27 3.77
C ILE A 93 -7.14 2.58 4.38
N MET A 94 -8.00 3.61 4.42
CA MET A 94 -7.63 4.87 5.05
C MET A 94 -7.78 4.76 6.57
N ARG A 95 -6.76 5.21 7.32
CA ARG A 95 -6.78 5.17 8.80
C ARG A 95 -8.01 5.83 9.43
N HIS A 96 -8.56 6.85 8.78
CA HIS A 96 -9.74 7.59 9.23
C HIS A 96 -11.07 7.02 8.71
N MET A 97 -11.05 5.91 7.95
CA MET A 97 -12.23 5.20 7.42
C MET A 97 -12.14 3.68 7.72
N PRO A 98 -11.96 3.25 8.99
CA PRO A 98 -11.82 1.84 9.34
C PRO A 98 -13.01 0.97 8.94
N GLU A 99 -14.21 1.56 8.81
CA GLU A 99 -15.43 0.88 8.36
C GLU A 99 -15.31 0.30 6.94
N THR A 100 -14.40 0.81 6.11
CA THR A 100 -14.15 0.32 4.74
C THR A 100 -13.23 -0.90 4.69
N ALA A 101 -12.64 -1.31 5.81
CA ALA A 101 -11.60 -2.34 5.85
C ALA A 101 -12.08 -3.68 5.30
N LYS A 102 -13.25 -4.14 5.77
CA LYS A 102 -13.81 -5.42 5.36
C LYS A 102 -14.10 -5.46 3.86
N GLU A 103 -14.77 -4.42 3.35
CA GLU A 103 -15.12 -4.33 1.93
C GLU A 103 -13.87 -4.19 1.05
N THR A 104 -12.83 -3.49 1.52
CA THR A 104 -11.53 -3.43 0.83
C THR A 104 -10.92 -4.82 0.65
N LEU A 105 -10.97 -5.67 1.68
CA LEU A 105 -10.49 -7.04 1.58
C LEU A 105 -11.36 -7.90 0.66
N ASP A 106 -12.69 -7.74 0.71
CA ASP A 106 -13.60 -8.48 -0.17
C ASP A 106 -13.35 -8.13 -1.64
N LEU A 107 -13.14 -6.84 -1.95
CA LEU A 107 -12.68 -6.40 -3.27
C LEU A 107 -11.32 -7.00 -3.63
N ALA A 108 -10.34 -6.99 -2.72
CA ALA A 108 -9.02 -7.55 -3.00
C ALA A 108 -9.07 -9.05 -3.34
N LYS A 109 -9.92 -9.83 -2.65
CA LYS A 109 -10.15 -11.25 -2.94
C LYS A 109 -10.79 -11.45 -4.31
N ASN A 110 -11.88 -10.72 -4.59
CA ASN A 110 -12.66 -10.88 -5.82
C ASN A 110 -11.88 -10.44 -7.07
N TYR A 111 -10.99 -9.47 -6.92
CA TYR A 111 -10.22 -8.89 -8.02
C TYR A 111 -8.76 -9.36 -8.07
N GLN A 112 -8.37 -10.36 -7.29
CA GLN A 112 -7.04 -10.97 -7.39
C GLN A 112 -6.73 -11.49 -8.80
N PRO A 113 -7.65 -12.22 -9.49
CA PRO A 113 -7.42 -12.65 -10.87
C PRO A 113 -7.32 -11.51 -11.89
N HIS A 114 -7.69 -10.29 -11.49
CA HIS A 114 -7.74 -9.09 -12.33
C HIS A 114 -6.59 -8.12 -12.03
N GLY A 115 -5.63 -8.50 -11.18
CA GLY A 115 -4.41 -7.74 -10.93
C GLY A 115 -4.36 -7.00 -9.60
N VAL A 116 -5.32 -7.21 -8.69
CA VAL A 116 -5.17 -6.78 -7.29
C VAL A 116 -4.27 -7.76 -6.55
N VAL A 117 -3.19 -7.27 -5.94
CA VAL A 117 -2.18 -8.16 -5.33
C VAL A 117 -2.09 -8.04 -3.81
N ALA A 118 -2.48 -6.90 -3.25
CA ALA A 118 -2.33 -6.64 -1.82
C ALA A 118 -3.39 -5.66 -1.29
N ILE A 119 -3.50 -5.62 0.03
CA ILE A 119 -4.11 -4.52 0.77
C ILE A 119 -3.04 -3.69 1.50
N ASP A 120 -3.39 -2.44 1.78
CA ASP A 120 -2.55 -1.45 2.44
C ASP A 120 -3.29 -0.68 3.54
N ILE A 121 -2.56 0.00 4.43
CA ILE A 121 -3.09 1.06 5.30
C ILE A 121 -2.36 2.36 4.97
N ALA A 122 -3.11 3.42 4.71
CA ALA A 122 -2.60 4.75 4.37
C ALA A 122 -3.30 5.88 5.14
N GLY A 123 -2.83 7.12 4.97
CA GLY A 123 -3.26 8.29 5.73
C GLY A 123 -2.35 8.59 6.92
N ASP A 124 -2.72 9.60 7.72
CA ASP A 124 -1.90 10.13 8.80
C ASP A 124 -1.55 9.05 9.85
N ASP A 125 -0.31 8.58 9.84
CA ASP A 125 0.17 7.56 10.78
C ASP A 125 0.56 8.15 12.15
N SER A 126 0.65 9.48 12.29
CA SER A 126 0.99 10.13 13.56
C SER A 126 -0.04 9.87 14.66
N VAL A 127 -1.29 9.56 14.27
CA VAL A 127 -2.38 9.16 15.17
C VAL A 127 -2.02 7.93 16.00
N LEU A 128 -1.12 7.06 15.50
CA LEU A 128 -0.67 5.85 16.19
C LEU A 128 0.20 6.14 17.42
N LYS A 129 0.66 7.38 17.61
CA LYS A 129 1.33 7.80 18.85
C LYS A 129 0.38 7.86 20.05
N LEU A 130 -0.91 8.04 19.78
CA LEU A 130 -1.94 8.25 20.80
C LEU A 130 -2.99 7.15 20.82
N GLN A 131 -3.12 6.40 19.73
CA GLN A 131 -4.19 5.44 19.51
C GLN A 131 -3.64 4.16 18.90
N ARG A 132 -4.33 3.04 19.13
CA ARG A 132 -4.01 1.76 18.47
C ARG A 132 -4.71 1.70 17.11
N VAL A 133 -4.24 0.79 16.26
CA VAL A 133 -4.96 0.45 15.03
C VAL A 133 -6.36 -0.08 15.39
N PRO A 134 -7.44 0.41 14.76
CA PRO A 134 -8.79 -0.08 15.01
C PRO A 134 -8.91 -1.60 14.81
N GLU A 135 -9.69 -2.26 15.68
CA GLU A 135 -9.85 -3.72 15.69
C GLU A 135 -10.37 -4.25 14.35
N GLU A 136 -11.23 -3.49 13.67
CA GLU A 136 -11.76 -3.85 12.34
C GLU A 136 -10.65 -3.99 11.30
N ILE A 137 -9.64 -3.12 11.35
CA ILE A 137 -8.47 -3.20 10.47
C ILE A 137 -7.59 -4.39 10.86
N VAL A 138 -7.35 -4.60 12.16
CA VAL A 138 -6.58 -5.75 12.67
C VAL A 138 -7.19 -7.07 12.20
N GLN A 139 -8.50 -7.25 12.40
CA GLN A 139 -9.22 -8.43 11.98
C GLN A 139 -9.20 -8.61 10.45
N THR A 140 -9.27 -7.51 9.71
CA THR A 140 -9.15 -7.51 8.24
C THR A 140 -7.79 -8.01 7.79
N PHE A 141 -6.69 -7.55 8.39
CA PHE A 141 -5.34 -8.01 8.05
C PHE A 141 -5.09 -9.47 8.43
N GLU A 142 -5.65 -9.94 9.54
CA GLU A 142 -5.63 -11.37 9.90
C GLU A 142 -6.38 -12.21 8.85
N ASN A 143 -7.54 -11.73 8.40
CA ASN A 143 -8.32 -12.40 7.35
C ASN A 143 -7.62 -12.34 5.98
N ALA A 144 -6.90 -11.28 5.68
CA ALA A 144 -6.07 -11.17 4.48
C ALA A 144 -4.95 -12.22 4.48
N LYS A 145 -4.30 -12.44 5.63
CA LYS A 145 -3.34 -13.55 5.80
C LYS A 145 -3.96 -14.91 5.55
N LYS A 146 -5.13 -15.20 6.15
CA LYS A 146 -5.85 -16.48 5.96
C LYS A 146 -6.26 -16.70 4.50
N ALA A 147 -6.57 -15.61 3.78
CA ALA A 147 -6.98 -15.64 2.38
C ALA A 147 -5.81 -15.51 1.38
N ASN A 148 -4.55 -15.52 1.84
CA ASN A 148 -3.37 -15.35 1.02
C ASN A 148 -3.37 -14.06 0.16
N ILE A 149 -3.91 -12.97 0.71
CA ILE A 149 -3.84 -11.62 0.13
C ILE A 149 -2.66 -10.89 0.75
N HIS A 150 -1.75 -10.35 -0.07
CA HIS A 150 -0.54 -9.70 0.44
C HIS A 150 -0.87 -8.43 1.25
N ARG A 151 0.02 -8.09 2.19
CA ARG A 151 -0.20 -7.05 3.18
C ARG A 151 0.98 -6.09 3.23
N THR A 152 0.73 -4.81 2.96
CA THR A 152 1.68 -3.72 3.20
C THR A 152 1.06 -2.71 4.17
N VAL A 153 1.87 -1.92 4.88
CA VAL A 153 1.37 -0.92 5.84
C VAL A 153 2.27 0.32 5.79
N HIS A 154 1.71 1.52 5.57
CA HIS A 154 2.45 2.77 5.78
C HIS A 154 2.58 3.05 7.28
N VAL A 155 3.77 2.95 7.83
CA VAL A 155 4.02 3.18 9.26
C VAL A 155 5.49 3.51 9.48
N GLY A 156 5.81 4.20 10.57
CA GLY A 156 7.15 4.70 10.85
C GLY A 156 7.56 5.89 9.97
N GLU A 157 6.59 6.58 9.35
CA GLU A 157 6.81 7.85 8.67
C GLU A 157 6.74 9.01 9.67
N ASN A 158 5.65 9.09 10.43
CA ASN A 158 5.49 10.00 11.55
C ASN A 158 5.13 9.26 12.85
N SER A 159 4.96 7.94 12.83
CA SER A 159 4.79 7.08 14.01
C SER A 159 6.11 6.47 14.50
N SER A 160 6.09 5.79 15.64
CA SER A 160 7.29 5.26 16.32
C SER A 160 7.76 3.92 15.76
N ALA A 161 9.00 3.52 16.12
CA ALA A 161 9.52 2.17 15.89
C ALA A 161 8.58 1.07 16.40
N SER A 162 7.94 1.29 17.54
CA SER A 162 6.96 0.36 18.12
C SER A 162 5.75 0.15 17.21
N SER A 163 5.27 1.19 16.53
CA SER A 163 4.18 1.06 15.55
C SER A 163 4.60 0.22 14.34
N VAL A 164 5.85 0.34 13.89
CA VAL A 164 6.40 -0.51 12.82
C VAL A 164 6.46 -1.97 13.28
N TYR A 165 6.95 -2.22 14.49
CA TYR A 165 6.98 -3.55 15.08
C TYR A 165 5.57 -4.16 15.20
N GLU A 166 4.59 -3.39 15.68
CA GLU A 166 3.19 -3.83 15.77
C GLU A 166 2.60 -4.15 14.39
N ALA A 167 2.91 -3.37 13.35
CA ALA A 167 2.44 -3.66 12.00
C ALA A 167 2.97 -5.02 11.49
N VAL A 168 4.24 -5.35 11.76
CA VAL A 168 4.82 -6.64 11.39
C VAL A 168 4.16 -7.80 12.15
N ASN A 169 3.95 -7.65 13.46
CA ASN A 169 3.52 -8.77 14.32
C ASN A 169 2.00 -8.94 14.41
N ASN A 170 1.24 -7.84 14.44
CA ASN A 170 -0.21 -7.87 14.66
C ASN A 170 -0.99 -7.77 13.35
N LEU A 171 -0.44 -7.03 12.36
CA LEU A 171 -1.04 -6.92 11.03
C LEU A 171 -0.42 -7.87 10.02
N TYR A 172 0.62 -8.63 10.40
CA TYR A 172 1.30 -9.57 9.50
C TYR A 172 1.79 -8.90 8.20
N ALA A 173 2.21 -7.64 8.30
CA ALA A 173 2.71 -6.89 7.17
C ALA A 173 3.95 -7.57 6.58
N GLU A 174 3.96 -7.76 5.27
CA GLU A 174 5.08 -8.33 4.51
C GLU A 174 6.02 -7.23 4.02
N ARG A 175 5.50 -6.00 3.87
CA ARG A 175 6.24 -4.79 3.52
C ARG A 175 5.77 -3.61 4.36
N ILE A 176 6.68 -2.69 4.63
CA ILE A 176 6.41 -1.45 5.34
C ILE A 176 6.64 -0.28 4.36
N GLY A 177 5.64 0.57 4.20
CA GLY A 177 5.78 1.87 3.53
C GLY A 177 6.47 2.86 4.47
N HIS A 178 7.49 3.56 3.98
CA HIS A 178 8.38 4.45 4.75
C HIS A 178 9.27 3.71 5.76
N GLY A 179 8.75 3.42 6.95
CA GLY A 179 9.46 2.67 7.99
C GLY A 179 10.72 3.33 8.56
N TYR A 180 10.98 4.63 8.31
CA TYR A 180 12.23 5.29 8.69
C TYR A 180 12.51 5.20 10.19
N HIS A 181 11.48 5.42 11.00
CA HIS A 181 11.58 5.42 12.46
C HIS A 181 11.81 4.03 13.08
N ILE A 182 11.89 2.94 12.30
CA ILE A 182 12.35 1.65 12.85
C ILE A 182 13.78 1.72 13.38
N LEU A 183 14.60 2.64 12.83
CA LEU A 183 15.99 2.83 13.22
C LEU A 183 16.15 3.52 14.57
N ASP A 184 15.08 4.13 15.10
CA ASP A 184 15.09 4.79 16.40
C ASP A 184 15.12 3.77 17.56
N ASP A 185 14.84 2.48 17.27
CA ASP A 185 14.90 1.38 18.24
C ASP A 185 15.62 0.16 17.63
N GLU A 186 16.86 -0.04 18.07
CA GLU A 186 17.71 -1.14 17.60
C GLU A 186 17.12 -2.53 17.92
N ASN A 187 16.38 -2.68 19.02
CA ASN A 187 15.75 -3.94 19.39
C ASN A 187 14.57 -4.25 18.46
N ALA A 188 13.72 -3.26 18.21
CA ALA A 188 12.60 -3.40 17.26
C ALA A 188 13.13 -3.75 15.86
N TYR A 189 14.18 -3.06 15.39
CA TYR A 189 14.84 -3.35 14.13
C TYR A 189 15.32 -4.81 14.03
N LYS A 190 16.06 -5.29 15.04
CA LYS A 190 16.57 -6.68 15.09
C LYS A 190 15.44 -7.70 15.12
N GLN A 191 14.31 -7.39 15.77
CA GLN A 191 13.17 -8.30 15.79
C GLN A 191 12.49 -8.40 14.43
N CYS A 192 12.30 -7.28 13.71
CA CYS A 192 11.76 -7.29 12.35
C CYS A 192 12.64 -8.10 11.39
N GLN A 193 13.97 -8.02 11.50
CA GLN A 193 14.90 -8.85 10.71
C GLN A 193 14.72 -10.36 10.92
N ARG A 194 14.36 -10.79 12.13
CA ARG A 194 14.15 -12.21 12.45
C ARG A 194 12.84 -12.75 11.88
N VAL A 195 11.78 -11.94 11.87
CA VAL A 195 10.49 -12.33 11.27
C VAL A 195 10.67 -12.64 9.78
N SER A 196 11.43 -11.80 9.05
CA SER A 196 11.76 -12.06 7.64
C SER A 196 12.49 -13.40 7.43
N ASN A 197 13.35 -13.81 8.36
CA ASN A 197 14.09 -15.08 8.25
C ASN A 197 13.19 -16.31 8.48
N ASN A 198 12.29 -16.25 9.46
CA ASN A 198 11.38 -17.37 9.75
C ASN A 198 10.38 -17.61 8.61
N SER A 199 9.89 -16.54 7.97
CA SER A 199 9.05 -16.66 6.78
C SER A 199 9.78 -17.32 5.60
N ASN A 200 11.08 -17.01 5.41
CA ASN A 200 11.89 -17.62 4.35
C ASN A 200 12.23 -19.10 4.62
N ASN A 201 12.49 -19.48 5.87
CA ASN A 201 12.82 -20.86 6.22
C ASN A 201 11.61 -21.80 6.10
N ASN A 202 10.40 -21.35 6.45
CA ASN A 202 9.19 -22.18 6.30
C ASN A 202 8.86 -22.51 4.84
N ASN A 203 9.29 -21.67 3.89
CA ASN A 203 9.15 -21.95 2.45
C ASN A 203 10.29 -22.84 1.89
N ASN A 204 11.39 -23.02 2.63
CA ASN A 204 12.61 -23.69 2.19
C ASN A 204 12.90 -25.02 2.91
N ASN A 205 11.89 -25.69 3.48
CA ASN A 205 12.02 -27.01 4.14
C ASN A 205 12.35 -28.18 3.18
N ASN A 206 13.20 -27.95 2.18
CA ASN A 206 13.85 -28.99 1.38
C ASN A 206 15.37 -28.82 1.22
N ASN A 207 16.04 -27.86 1.88
CA ASN A 207 17.51 -27.83 1.86
C ASN A 207 18.11 -27.32 3.18
N ASN A 208 18.76 -28.24 3.91
CA ASN A 208 19.65 -27.93 5.02
C ASN A 208 20.88 -27.16 4.48
N ASN A 209 20.92 -25.85 4.70
CA ASN A 209 22.18 -25.11 4.68
C ASN A 209 22.18 -24.08 5.82
N ASN A 210 22.98 -24.38 6.85
CA ASN A 210 23.37 -23.45 7.90
C ASN A 210 24.23 -22.34 7.29
N ASN A 211 23.60 -21.27 6.80
CA ASN A 211 24.28 -20.01 6.53
C ASN A 211 23.84 -18.99 7.58
N ASN A 212 24.82 -18.47 8.33
CA ASN A 212 24.72 -17.24 9.10
C ASN A 212 24.41 -16.07 8.15
N ASN A 213 23.16 -15.95 7.72
CA ASN A 213 22.69 -14.81 6.97
C ASN A 213 22.48 -13.64 7.93
N ASN A 214 23.41 -12.67 7.92
CA ASN A 214 23.13 -11.32 8.37
C ASN A 214 22.00 -10.75 7.49
N SER A 215 20.74 -11.00 7.87
CA SER A 215 19.57 -10.57 7.12
C SER A 215 19.45 -9.06 7.23
N ARG A 216 19.85 -8.35 6.18
CA ARG A 216 19.66 -6.89 6.08
C ARG A 216 18.21 -6.63 5.68
N ILE A 217 17.57 -5.62 6.28
CA ILE A 217 16.28 -5.14 5.75
C ILE A 217 16.50 -4.69 4.30
N HIS A 218 15.70 -5.24 3.38
CA HIS A 218 15.71 -4.83 1.97
C HIS A 218 14.90 -3.54 1.81
N VAL A 219 15.49 -2.56 1.13
CA VAL A 219 14.87 -1.25 0.89
C VAL A 219 14.77 -1.02 -0.61
N ASN A 220 13.57 -0.67 -1.08
CA ASN A 220 13.33 -0.26 -2.47
C ASN A 220 13.16 1.26 -2.53
N SER A 221 13.59 1.89 -3.63
CA SER A 221 13.39 3.31 -3.89
C SER A 221 12.10 3.53 -4.67
N ASN A 222 11.19 4.37 -4.15
CA ASN A 222 9.86 4.60 -4.73
C ASN A 222 9.56 6.12 -4.79
N SER A 223 8.70 6.53 -5.72
CA SER A 223 8.28 7.94 -5.87
C SER A 223 7.31 8.46 -4.80
N ASN A 224 6.59 7.56 -4.14
CA ASN A 224 5.43 7.87 -3.29
C ASN A 224 4.34 8.64 -4.06
N ASP A 225 4.32 9.97 -3.96
CA ASP A 225 3.41 10.85 -4.68
C ASP A 225 4.22 11.83 -5.55
N ASN A 226 4.17 11.65 -6.88
CA ASN A 226 4.90 12.50 -7.81
C ASN A 226 4.23 13.87 -7.91
N ASN A 227 4.98 14.94 -7.64
CA ASN A 227 4.61 16.27 -8.13
C ASN A 227 4.68 16.25 -9.66
N THR A 228 3.53 16.44 -10.32
CA THR A 228 3.49 16.81 -11.73
C THR A 228 3.85 18.27 -11.93
#